data_AF-A0A8S1UEF6-F1
#
_entry.id   AF-A0A8S1UEF6-F1
#
_cell.length_a   1.000
_cell.length_b   1.000
_cell.length_c   1.000
_cell.angle_alpha   90.00
_cell.angle_beta   90.00
_cell.angle_gamma   90.00
#
_symmetry.space_group_name_H-M   'P 1'
#
loop_
_entity.id
_entity.type
_entity.pdbx_description
1 polymer ?
#
loop_
_entity_poly.entity_id
_entity_poly.type
_entity_poly.pdbx_seq_one_letter_code
_entity_poly.pdbx_strand_id
1 'polypeptide(L)'
;MDKLDKIIAQLDELEISQKHREELLKRNQATFLLKLPKVILIQRVCGFLDDNDLYRFTATCSTLRKVMFCPLGFKLLMLSRNANHLVAGPQHEEIEIKHEKIDIVAGENLSNNNNMFETEEDALAQLEVLKAVKDFLQSKLQESQDTIKKLEEMLEDAQATLKYEKSVNLKLQSKINILQNQLSTSELQRQDVKENLAELNSKYNKLIIQMEEERVILLEDKEKLLGHKKVLIEEVYRLRGLVSQMEGNQNNYKEALRQMKTFMECVEVKSI
;
A
#
# COMPACT_ATOMS: atom_id res chain seq x y z
N MET A 1 -19.51 56.83 32.50
CA MET A 1 -19.05 57.29 31.17
C MET A 1 -18.39 56.13 30.43
N ASP A 2 -17.36 55.48 30.99
CA ASP A 2 -16.54 54.43 30.35
C ASP A 2 -17.20 53.18 29.72
N LYS A 3 -18.44 52.81 30.10
CA LYS A 3 -19.13 51.65 29.50
C LYS A 3 -19.90 52.02 28.23
N LEU A 4 -20.41 53.24 28.15
CA LEU A 4 -21.16 53.73 26.99
C LEU A 4 -20.19 53.98 25.84
N ASP A 5 -19.04 54.59 26.13
CA ASP A 5 -18.00 54.87 25.14
C ASP A 5 -17.39 53.58 24.55
N LYS A 6 -17.29 52.51 25.34
CA LYS A 6 -16.87 51.18 24.84
C LYS A 6 -17.90 50.52 23.93
N ILE A 7 -19.19 50.67 24.24
CA ILE A 7 -20.26 50.13 23.40
C ILE A 7 -20.34 50.91 22.07
N ILE A 8 -20.16 52.23 22.13
CA ILE A 8 -20.09 53.08 20.93
C ILE A 8 -18.89 52.68 20.06
N ALA A 9 -17.71 52.49 20.66
CA ALA A 9 -16.52 52.04 19.92
C ALA A 9 -16.71 50.65 19.27
N GLN A 10 -17.38 49.72 19.94
CA GLN A 10 -17.69 48.40 19.38
C GLN A 10 -18.73 48.45 18.26
N LEU A 11 -19.71 49.34 18.38
CA LEU A 11 -20.71 49.58 17.33
C LEU A 11 -20.07 50.25 16.10
N ASP A 12 -19.17 51.21 16.31
CA ASP A 12 -18.42 51.86 15.22
C ASP A 12 -17.49 50.85 14.50
N GLU A 13 -16.79 49.97 15.25
CA GLU A 13 -16.00 48.90 14.65
C GLU A 13 -16.87 47.91 13.85
N LEU A 14 -18.06 47.58 14.35
CA LEU A 14 -19.02 46.73 13.66
C LEU A 14 -19.56 47.39 12.39
N GLU A 15 -19.87 48.69 12.44
CA GLU A 15 -20.35 49.45 11.29
C GLU A 15 -19.26 49.56 10.20
N ILE A 16 -18.02 49.84 10.60
CA ILE A 16 -16.86 49.87 9.69
C ILE A 16 -16.64 48.49 9.06
N SER A 17 -16.71 47.42 9.85
CA SER A 17 -16.59 46.03 9.37
C SER A 17 -17.71 45.67 8.39
N GLN A 18 -18.94 46.12 8.65
CA GLN A 18 -20.09 45.87 7.79
C GLN A 18 -20.01 46.66 6.48
N LYS A 19 -19.64 47.95 6.52
CA LYS A 19 -19.35 48.77 5.33
C LYS A 19 -18.23 48.15 4.47
N HIS A 20 -17.16 47.69 5.10
CA HIS A 20 -16.06 47.02 4.40
C HIS A 20 -16.54 45.73 3.69
N ARG A 21 -17.40 44.94 4.34
CA ARG A 21 -18.01 43.73 3.76
C ARG A 21 -18.95 44.06 2.59
N GLU A 22 -19.75 45.12 2.68
CA GLU A 22 -20.63 45.56 1.59
C GLU A 22 -19.84 46.09 0.38
N GLU A 23 -18.77 46.86 0.60
CA GLU A 23 -17.88 47.30 -0.48
C GLU A 23 -17.16 46.14 -1.17
N LEU A 24 -16.73 45.13 -0.39
CA LEU A 24 -16.19 43.88 -0.94
C LEU A 24 -17.22 43.15 -1.81
N LEU A 25 -18.48 43.08 -1.37
CA LEU A 25 -19.56 42.47 -2.16
C LEU A 25 -19.84 43.25 -3.45
N LYS A 26 -19.85 44.59 -3.40
CA LYS A 26 -20.03 45.43 -4.59
C LYS A 26 -18.86 45.31 -5.58
N ARG A 27 -17.61 45.32 -5.10
CA ARG A 27 -16.41 45.07 -5.94
C ARG A 27 -16.42 43.67 -6.56
N ASN A 28 -16.87 42.67 -5.81
CA ASN A 28 -16.98 41.28 -6.28
C ASN A 28 -18.09 41.07 -7.31
N GLN A 29 -19.18 41.83 -7.25
CA GLN A 29 -20.24 41.78 -8.27
C GLN A 29 -19.84 42.47 -9.59
N ALA A 30 -18.93 43.45 -9.53
CA ALA A 30 -18.42 44.19 -10.70
C ALA A 30 -17.35 43.42 -11.50
N THR A 31 -16.75 42.37 -10.93
CA THR A 31 -15.71 41.57 -11.60
C THR A 31 -16.33 40.38 -12.35
N PHE A 32 -16.26 40.41 -13.69
CA PHE A 32 -16.83 39.39 -14.59
C PHE A 32 -16.37 37.95 -14.26
N LEU A 33 -15.17 37.81 -13.69
CA LEU A 33 -14.55 36.54 -13.25
C LEU A 33 -15.30 35.84 -12.09
N LEU A 34 -16.10 36.56 -11.29
CA LEU A 34 -16.87 35.99 -10.17
C LEU A 34 -18.30 35.58 -10.53
N LYS A 35 -18.77 35.88 -11.76
CA LYS A 35 -20.07 35.43 -12.26
C LYS A 35 -20.07 34.00 -12.77
N LEU A 36 -18.89 33.44 -13.07
CA LEU A 36 -18.78 32.03 -13.44
C LEU A 36 -18.95 31.16 -12.17
N PRO A 37 -19.91 30.22 -12.16
CA PRO A 37 -20.03 29.25 -11.08
C PRO A 37 -18.67 28.61 -10.82
N LYS A 38 -18.21 28.65 -9.56
CA LYS A 38 -16.89 28.15 -9.13
C LYS A 38 -16.58 26.72 -9.60
N VAL A 39 -17.63 25.91 -9.77
CA VAL A 39 -17.57 24.54 -10.30
C VAL A 39 -17.16 24.51 -11.77
N ILE A 40 -17.69 25.42 -12.60
CA ILE A 40 -17.36 25.54 -14.03
C ILE A 40 -15.91 25.99 -14.19
N LEU A 41 -15.45 26.93 -13.37
CA LEU A 41 -14.04 27.36 -13.37
C LEU A 41 -13.08 26.19 -13.07
N ILE A 42 -13.41 25.33 -12.10
CA ILE A 42 -12.59 24.17 -11.78
C ILE A 42 -12.62 23.13 -12.91
N GLN A 43 -13.80 22.81 -13.44
CA GLN A 43 -13.97 21.74 -14.42
C GLN A 43 -13.57 22.11 -15.85
N ARG A 44 -13.77 23.36 -16.26
CA ARG A 44 -13.60 23.78 -17.68
C ARG A 44 -12.34 24.59 -17.93
N VAL A 45 -11.76 25.20 -16.91
CA VAL A 45 -10.55 26.03 -17.05
C VAL A 45 -9.40 25.38 -16.30
N CYS A 46 -9.54 25.14 -15.00
CA CYS A 46 -8.45 24.64 -14.16
C CYS A 46 -8.05 23.20 -14.49
N GLY A 47 -8.95 22.39 -15.06
CA GLY A 47 -8.65 21.03 -15.52
C GLY A 47 -7.73 20.95 -16.74
N PHE A 48 -7.48 22.06 -17.45
CA PHE A 48 -6.59 22.16 -18.61
C PHE A 48 -5.29 22.91 -18.32
N LEU A 49 -5.14 23.45 -17.11
CA LEU A 49 -3.91 24.14 -16.71
C LEU A 49 -2.92 23.14 -16.13
N ASP A 50 -1.66 23.30 -16.50
CA ASP A 50 -0.55 22.57 -15.87
C ASP A 50 -0.34 23.02 -14.43
N ASP A 51 0.34 22.20 -13.63
CA ASP A 51 0.53 22.46 -12.20
C ASP A 51 1.19 23.82 -11.92
N ASN A 52 2.12 24.23 -12.80
CA ASN A 52 2.78 25.54 -12.72
C ASN A 52 1.82 26.70 -13.03
N ASP A 53 0.94 26.55 -14.01
CA ASP A 53 -0.02 27.59 -14.39
C ASP A 53 -1.15 27.67 -13.38
N LEU A 54 -1.57 26.52 -12.84
CA LEU A 54 -2.53 26.42 -11.74
C LEU A 54 -2.00 27.10 -10.47
N TYR A 55 -0.71 26.90 -10.17
CA TYR A 55 -0.04 27.58 -9.07
C TYR A 55 0.01 29.09 -9.28
N ARG A 56 0.38 29.55 -10.48
CA ARG A 56 0.37 30.99 -10.83
C ARG A 56 -1.02 31.60 -10.75
N PHE A 57 -2.04 30.89 -11.21
CA PHE A 57 -3.44 31.35 -11.20
C PHE A 57 -4.03 31.44 -9.79
N THR A 58 -3.70 30.49 -8.91
CA THR A 58 -4.07 30.55 -7.50
C THR A 58 -3.22 31.52 -6.69
N ALA A 59 -2.01 31.87 -7.16
CA ALA A 59 -1.19 32.92 -6.59
C ALA A 59 -1.86 34.29 -6.77
N THR A 60 -2.42 34.57 -7.95
CA THR A 60 -3.12 35.83 -8.28
C THR A 60 -4.53 35.93 -7.70
N CYS A 61 -5.27 34.83 -7.54
CA CYS A 61 -6.64 34.84 -7.01
C CYS A 61 -6.78 34.08 -5.68
N SER A 62 -6.76 34.81 -4.55
CA SER A 62 -6.85 34.23 -3.20
C SER A 62 -8.18 33.51 -2.92
N THR A 63 -9.28 33.99 -3.49
CA THR A 63 -10.60 33.34 -3.41
C THR A 63 -10.60 32.00 -4.14
N LEU A 64 -9.93 31.92 -5.29
CA LEU A 64 -9.85 30.68 -6.06
C LEU A 64 -8.91 29.67 -5.39
N ARG A 65 -7.82 30.14 -4.77
CA ARG A 65 -6.94 29.30 -3.93
C ARG A 65 -7.73 28.55 -2.86
N LYS A 66 -8.58 29.25 -2.10
CA LYS A 66 -9.43 28.63 -1.06
C LYS A 66 -10.42 27.62 -1.63
N VAL A 67 -10.92 27.87 -2.84
CA VAL A 67 -11.92 27.04 -3.51
C VAL A 67 -11.28 25.80 -4.14
N MET A 68 -10.07 25.90 -4.68
CA MET A 68 -9.37 24.76 -5.31
C MET A 68 -8.67 23.85 -4.29
N PHE A 69 -8.13 24.41 -3.22
CA PHE A 69 -7.45 23.64 -2.17
C PHE A 69 -8.35 23.26 -1.00
N CYS A 70 -9.67 23.43 -1.12
CA CYS A 70 -10.59 22.77 -0.19
C CYS A 70 -10.78 21.29 -0.60
N PRO A 71 -11.12 20.39 0.34
CA PRO A 71 -11.25 18.96 0.04
C PRO A 71 -12.20 18.65 -1.14
N LEU A 72 -13.30 19.42 -1.27
CA LEU A 72 -14.26 19.25 -2.35
C LEU A 72 -13.76 19.78 -3.70
N GLY A 73 -13.08 20.92 -3.70
CA GLY A 73 -12.51 21.53 -4.90
C GLY A 73 -11.34 20.74 -5.45
N PHE A 74 -10.49 20.21 -4.58
CA PHE A 74 -9.40 19.32 -4.96
C PHE A 74 -9.92 18.03 -5.58
N LYS A 75 -10.97 17.44 -4.99
CA LYS A 75 -11.64 16.25 -5.55
C LYS A 75 -12.23 16.53 -6.93
N LEU A 76 -12.88 17.68 -7.13
CA LEU A 76 -13.40 18.11 -8.43
C LEU A 76 -12.30 18.32 -9.47
N LEU A 77 -11.18 18.93 -9.08
CA LEU A 77 -10.03 19.14 -9.94
C LEU A 77 -9.41 17.81 -10.40
N MET A 78 -9.19 16.89 -9.46
CA MET A 78 -8.67 15.55 -9.76
C MET A 78 -9.62 14.75 -10.66
N LEU A 79 -10.92 14.80 -10.39
CA LEU A 79 -11.94 14.16 -11.25
C LEU A 79 -11.96 14.76 -12.65
N SER A 80 -11.83 16.09 -12.77
CA SER A 80 -11.80 16.77 -14.06
C SER A 80 -10.54 16.42 -14.86
N ARG A 81 -9.37 16.38 -14.24
CA ARG A 81 -8.12 15.97 -14.90
C ARG A 81 -8.18 14.51 -15.34
N ASN A 82 -8.71 13.63 -14.49
CA ASN A 82 -8.88 12.22 -14.82
C ASN A 82 -9.93 11.99 -15.92
N ALA A 83 -11.02 12.76 -15.94
CA ALA A 83 -12.03 12.70 -17.01
C ALA A 83 -11.45 13.13 -18.36
N ASN A 84 -10.59 14.16 -18.38
CA ASN A 84 -9.90 14.59 -19.59
C ASN A 84 -8.88 13.54 -20.07
N HIS A 85 -8.24 12.79 -19.17
CA HIS A 85 -7.39 11.64 -19.52
C HIS A 85 -8.18 10.39 -19.96
N LEU A 86 -9.44 10.22 -19.54
CA LEU A 86 -10.32 9.13 -20.01
C LEU A 86 -10.98 9.42 -21.37
N VAL A 87 -11.03 10.69 -21.80
CA VAL A 87 -11.44 11.10 -23.15
C VAL A 87 -10.23 11.26 -24.10
N ALA A 88 -9.00 11.06 -23.60
CA ALA A 88 -7.78 11.01 -24.40
C ALA A 88 -7.58 9.63 -25.05
N GLY A 89 -8.55 9.26 -25.87
CA GLY A 89 -8.30 8.46 -27.05
C GLY A 89 -8.98 9.14 -28.22
N PRO A 90 -8.35 10.13 -28.89
CA PRO A 90 -8.75 10.39 -30.25
C PRO A 90 -8.38 9.11 -31.01
N GLN A 91 -9.38 8.36 -31.45
CA GLN A 91 -9.22 7.66 -32.71
C GLN A 91 -8.73 8.73 -33.69
N HIS A 92 -7.52 8.55 -34.21
CA HIS A 92 -7.07 9.30 -35.36
C HIS A 92 -8.02 9.00 -36.51
N GLU A 93 -9.12 9.74 -36.60
CA GLU A 93 -9.53 10.23 -37.90
C GLU A 93 -8.47 11.26 -38.28
N GLU A 94 -7.74 10.94 -39.34
CA GLU A 94 -6.91 11.91 -40.05
C GLU A 94 -7.76 13.16 -40.26
N ILE A 95 -7.48 14.22 -39.49
CA ILE A 95 -7.89 15.54 -39.90
C ILE A 95 -6.99 15.86 -41.08
N GLU A 96 -7.47 15.46 -42.26
CA GLU A 96 -7.08 15.98 -43.54
C GLU A 96 -7.15 17.50 -43.40
N ILE A 97 -6.00 18.16 -43.19
CA ILE A 97 -5.91 19.61 -43.35
C ILE A 97 -6.09 19.83 -44.85
N LYS A 98 -7.34 19.84 -45.31
CA LYS A 98 -7.68 20.40 -46.60
C LYS A 98 -7.20 21.84 -46.53
N HIS A 99 -6.23 22.17 -47.38
CA HIS A 99 -5.92 23.55 -47.73
C HIS A 99 -7.20 24.15 -48.32
N GLU A 100 -8.08 24.66 -47.45
CA GLU A 100 -9.09 25.62 -47.85
C GLU A 100 -8.31 26.80 -48.40
N LYS A 101 -8.41 26.99 -49.72
CA LYS A 101 -8.15 28.29 -50.31
C LYS A 101 -9.03 29.26 -49.53
N ILE A 102 -8.39 30.13 -48.77
CA ILE A 102 -9.03 31.34 -48.28
C ILE A 102 -9.34 32.14 -49.55
N ASP A 103 -10.54 31.95 -50.08
CA ASP A 103 -11.12 32.93 -51.00
C ASP A 103 -11.24 34.21 -50.20
N ILE A 104 -10.43 35.19 -50.56
CA ILE A 104 -10.57 36.56 -50.09
C ILE A 104 -11.89 37.05 -50.68
N VAL A 105 -12.98 36.86 -49.93
CA VAL A 105 -14.25 37.53 -50.19
C VAL A 105 -13.97 39.01 -49.98
N ALA A 106 -13.79 39.72 -51.10
CA ALA A 106 -13.82 41.16 -51.13
C ALA A 106 -15.18 41.60 -50.58
N GLY A 107 -15.19 42.04 -49.32
CA GLY A 107 -16.34 42.69 -48.72
C GLY A 107 -16.63 43.97 -49.48
N GLU A 108 -17.61 43.92 -50.38
CA GLU A 108 -18.26 45.11 -50.91
C GLU A 108 -18.90 45.90 -49.76
N ASN A 109 -18.70 47.22 -49.84
CA ASN A 109 -19.37 48.28 -49.09
C ASN A 109 -18.77 48.70 -47.74
N LEU A 110 -17.64 49.41 -47.82
CA LEU A 110 -17.35 50.56 -46.96
C LEU A 110 -17.31 51.84 -47.82
N SER A 111 -18.49 52.31 -48.22
CA SER A 111 -18.67 53.69 -48.68
C SER A 111 -19.02 54.55 -47.48
N ASN A 112 -18.04 55.28 -46.94
CA ASN A 112 -18.09 56.74 -46.83
C ASN A 112 -17.02 57.28 -45.89
N ASN A 113 -16.40 58.36 -46.38
CA ASN A 113 -15.51 59.31 -45.71
C ASN A 113 -14.04 58.87 -45.58
N ASN A 114 -13.24 59.20 -46.59
CA ASN A 114 -12.41 60.41 -46.51
C ASN A 114 -11.80 60.78 -47.85
N ASN A 115 -11.62 62.08 -48.02
CA ASN A 115 -11.21 62.77 -49.23
C ASN A 115 -9.89 62.23 -49.82
N MET A 116 -9.96 61.91 -51.11
CA MET A 116 -9.13 62.44 -52.19
C MET A 116 -7.65 62.70 -51.88
N PHE A 117 -6.81 61.82 -52.42
CA PHE A 117 -5.37 61.96 -52.60
C PHE A 117 -5.05 63.23 -53.39
N GLU A 118 -4.34 64.20 -52.79
CA GLU A 118 -4.02 65.48 -53.45
C GLU A 118 -2.53 65.70 -53.77
N THR A 119 -1.59 64.81 -53.40
CA THR A 119 -0.17 64.92 -53.83
C THR A 119 0.53 63.58 -54.10
N GLU A 120 1.49 63.55 -55.05
CA GLU A 120 2.36 62.38 -55.35
C GLU A 120 3.18 61.93 -54.13
N GLU A 121 3.46 62.83 -53.19
CA GLU A 121 4.25 62.59 -51.99
C GLU A 121 3.53 61.66 -50.99
N ASP A 122 2.22 61.82 -50.82
CA ASP A 122 1.39 60.93 -49.98
C ASP A 122 1.27 59.50 -50.56
N ALA A 123 1.26 59.38 -51.89
CA ALA A 123 1.24 58.08 -52.56
C ALA A 123 2.58 57.34 -52.39
N LEU A 124 3.70 58.06 -52.44
CA LEU A 124 5.04 57.50 -52.19
C LEU A 124 5.20 57.08 -50.72
N ALA A 125 4.73 57.90 -49.78
CA ALA A 125 4.75 57.56 -48.35
C ALA A 125 3.92 56.31 -48.03
N GLN A 126 2.72 56.17 -48.61
CA GLN A 126 1.91 54.95 -48.44
C GLN A 126 2.55 53.72 -49.09
N LEU A 127 3.22 53.88 -50.24
CA LEU A 127 3.94 52.79 -50.90
C LEU A 127 5.15 52.32 -50.08
N GLU A 128 5.83 53.24 -49.39
CA GLU A 128 6.92 52.92 -48.47
C GLU A 128 6.42 52.16 -47.22
N VAL A 129 5.27 52.56 -46.66
CA VAL A 129 4.60 51.82 -45.57
C VAL A 129 4.20 50.41 -46.02
N LEU A 130 3.61 50.26 -47.20
CA LEU A 130 3.24 48.95 -47.74
C LEU A 130 4.47 48.06 -47.98
N LYS A 131 5.60 48.64 -48.40
CA LYS A 131 6.87 47.93 -48.54
C LYS A 131 7.39 47.46 -47.18
N ALA A 132 7.34 48.31 -46.16
CA ALA A 132 7.72 47.94 -44.79
C ALA A 132 6.83 46.83 -44.21
N VAL A 133 5.51 46.88 -44.46
CA VAL A 133 4.56 45.82 -44.06
C VAL A 133 4.88 44.52 -44.78
N LYS A 134 5.19 44.57 -46.09
CA LYS A 134 5.60 43.40 -46.86
C LYS A 134 6.86 42.75 -46.28
N ASP A 135 7.89 43.56 -46.00
CA ASP A 135 9.16 43.07 -45.46
C ASP A 135 8.97 42.47 -44.06
N PHE A 136 8.13 43.09 -43.22
CA PHE A 136 7.75 42.56 -41.91
C PHE A 136 7.02 41.22 -42.00
N LEU A 137 5.99 41.13 -42.86
CA LEU A 137 5.23 39.88 -43.05
C LEU A 137 6.12 38.78 -43.63
N GLN A 138 7.03 39.11 -44.53
CA GLN A 138 7.97 38.16 -45.11
C GLN A 138 8.99 37.66 -44.07
N SER A 139 9.50 38.54 -43.20
CA SER A 139 10.33 38.16 -42.06
C SER A 139 9.57 37.27 -41.07
N LYS A 140 8.31 37.60 -40.77
CA LYS A 140 7.46 36.79 -39.87
C LYS A 140 7.11 35.43 -40.45
N LEU A 141 6.88 35.36 -41.76
CA LEU A 141 6.65 34.09 -42.46
C LEU A 141 7.90 33.20 -42.37
N GLN A 142 9.09 33.77 -42.60
CA GLN A 142 10.34 33.04 -42.51
C GLN A 142 10.60 32.54 -41.08
N GLU A 143 10.45 33.40 -40.07
CA GLU A 143 10.54 33.00 -38.65
C GLU A 143 9.57 31.86 -38.32
N SER A 144 8.33 31.95 -38.80
CA SER A 144 7.32 30.91 -38.58
C SER A 144 7.72 29.58 -39.24
N GLN A 145 8.20 29.61 -40.49
CA GLN A 145 8.70 28.42 -41.18
C GLN A 145 9.87 27.77 -40.45
N ASP A 146 10.82 28.57 -39.93
CA ASP A 146 11.96 28.07 -39.18
C ASP A 146 11.54 27.47 -37.84
N THR A 147 10.54 28.05 -37.17
CA THR A 147 9.97 27.45 -35.95
C THR A 147 9.23 26.15 -36.21
N ILE A 148 8.49 26.04 -37.32
CA ILE A 148 7.78 24.81 -37.70
C ILE A 148 8.80 23.69 -37.96
N LYS A 149 9.87 23.95 -38.72
CA LYS A 149 10.91 22.95 -38.97
C LYS A 149 11.57 22.44 -37.68
N LYS A 150 11.88 23.34 -36.74
CA LYS A 150 12.43 22.95 -35.44
C LYS A 150 11.46 22.08 -34.64
N LEU A 151 10.18 22.38 -34.68
CA LEU A 151 9.15 21.58 -34.01
C LEU A 151 9.00 20.21 -34.66
N GLU A 152 9.11 20.12 -35.99
CA GLU A 152 9.09 18.85 -36.73
C GLU A 152 10.28 17.96 -36.34
N GLU A 153 11.49 18.51 -36.28
CA GLU A 153 12.69 17.79 -35.81
C GLU A 153 12.53 17.28 -34.37
N MET A 154 12.05 18.15 -33.46
CA MET A 154 11.79 17.75 -32.07
C MET A 154 10.71 16.67 -31.95
N LEU A 155 9.71 16.68 -32.83
CA LEU A 155 8.64 15.69 -32.85
C LEU A 155 9.17 14.32 -33.30
N GLU A 156 10.04 14.30 -34.30
CA GLU A 156 10.70 13.07 -34.77
C GLU A 156 11.56 12.44 -33.65
N ASP A 157 12.37 13.25 -32.97
CA ASP A 157 13.19 12.82 -31.82
C ASP A 157 12.33 12.29 -30.66
N ALA A 158 11.23 12.98 -30.34
CA ALA A 158 10.29 12.53 -29.33
C ALA A 158 9.62 11.21 -29.71
N GLN A 159 9.31 11.01 -31.00
CA GLN A 159 8.70 9.77 -31.50
C GLN A 159 9.69 8.60 -31.44
N ALA A 160 10.96 8.82 -31.77
CA ALA A 160 12.03 7.83 -31.63
C ALA A 160 12.21 7.43 -30.15
N THR A 161 12.26 8.42 -29.25
CA THR A 161 12.36 8.20 -27.80
C THR A 161 11.17 7.39 -27.28
N LEU A 162 9.95 7.73 -27.69
CA LEU A 162 8.74 7.01 -27.29
C LEU A 162 8.75 5.54 -27.76
N LYS A 163 9.24 5.26 -28.97
CA LYS A 163 9.39 3.88 -29.47
C LYS A 163 10.37 3.08 -28.61
N TYR A 164 11.50 3.69 -28.24
CA TYR A 164 12.48 3.06 -27.36
C TYR A 164 11.89 2.76 -25.97
N GLU A 165 11.25 3.75 -25.34
CA GLU A 165 10.61 3.59 -24.02
C GLU A 165 9.53 2.50 -24.03
N LYS A 166 8.71 2.42 -25.09
CA LYS A 166 7.74 1.32 -25.25
C LYS A 166 8.40 -0.06 -25.29
N SER A 167 9.53 -0.18 -25.99
CA SER A 167 10.30 -1.44 -26.05
C SER A 167 10.85 -1.83 -24.68
N VAL A 168 11.41 -0.87 -23.94
CA VAL A 168 11.92 -1.09 -22.58
C VAL A 168 10.78 -1.48 -21.63
N ASN A 169 9.63 -0.81 -21.72
CA ASN A 169 8.46 -1.12 -20.89
C ASN A 169 7.96 -2.55 -21.12
N LEU A 170 7.86 -3.01 -22.38
CA LEU A 170 7.51 -4.39 -22.68
C LEU A 170 8.50 -5.40 -22.06
N LYS A 171 9.81 -5.12 -22.11
CA LYS A 171 10.82 -5.95 -21.45
C LYS A 171 10.63 -5.96 -19.92
N LEU A 172 10.35 -4.81 -19.32
CA LEU A 172 10.09 -4.72 -17.88
C LEU A 172 8.83 -5.47 -17.47
N GLN A 173 7.73 -5.37 -18.23
CA GLN A 173 6.52 -6.15 -17.99
C GLN A 173 6.78 -7.65 -18.04
N SER A 174 7.56 -8.13 -19.02
CA SER A 174 7.94 -9.55 -19.08
C SER A 174 8.73 -9.98 -17.84
N LYS A 175 9.65 -9.15 -17.36
CA LYS A 175 10.45 -9.41 -16.15
C LYS A 175 9.59 -9.41 -14.89
N ILE A 176 8.64 -8.49 -14.79
CA ILE A 176 7.66 -8.45 -13.69
C ILE A 176 6.85 -9.75 -13.65
N ASN A 177 6.36 -10.23 -14.80
CA ASN A 177 5.60 -11.48 -14.86
C ASN A 177 6.43 -12.70 -14.44
N ILE A 178 7.71 -12.77 -14.87
CA ILE A 178 8.62 -13.83 -14.44
C ILE A 178 8.83 -13.79 -12.91
N LEU A 179 9.07 -12.62 -12.34
CA LEU A 179 9.27 -12.46 -10.90
C LEU A 179 8.01 -12.79 -10.09
N GLN A 180 6.83 -12.46 -10.61
CA GLN A 180 5.56 -12.83 -9.99
C GLN A 180 5.37 -14.36 -9.97
N ASN A 181 5.69 -15.05 -11.06
CA ASN A 181 5.62 -16.52 -11.12
C ASN A 181 6.64 -17.17 -10.16
N GLN A 182 7.86 -16.61 -10.06
CA GLN A 182 8.86 -17.09 -9.11
C GLN A 182 8.41 -16.89 -7.65
N LEU A 183 7.81 -15.73 -7.34
CA LEU A 183 7.27 -15.46 -6.02
C LEU A 183 6.14 -16.44 -5.66
N SER A 184 5.19 -16.65 -6.57
CA SER A 184 4.09 -17.61 -6.38
C SER A 184 4.60 -19.03 -6.13
N THR A 185 5.61 -19.46 -6.90
CA THR A 185 6.25 -20.78 -6.70
C THR A 185 6.94 -20.88 -5.34
N SER A 186 7.66 -19.83 -4.93
CA SER A 186 8.34 -19.79 -3.64
C SER A 186 7.35 -19.78 -2.47
N GLU A 187 6.18 -19.14 -2.62
CA GLU A 187 5.13 -19.14 -1.61
C GLU A 187 4.51 -20.52 -1.43
N LEU A 188 4.27 -21.24 -2.54
CA LEU A 188 3.80 -22.63 -2.51
C LEU A 188 4.80 -23.53 -1.77
N GLN A 189 6.09 -23.45 -2.11
CA GLN A 189 7.14 -24.21 -1.41
C GLN A 189 7.19 -23.90 0.09
N ARG A 190 7.00 -22.63 0.47
CA ARG A 190 6.96 -22.23 1.89
C ARG A 190 5.76 -22.85 2.60
N GLN A 191 4.62 -22.97 1.92
CA GLN A 191 3.44 -23.63 2.46
C GLN A 191 3.68 -25.13 2.65
N ASP A 192 4.24 -25.82 1.64
CA ASP A 192 4.57 -27.25 1.73
C ASP A 192 5.52 -27.55 2.90
N VAL A 193 6.56 -26.71 3.08
CA VAL A 193 7.49 -26.85 4.21
C VAL A 193 6.79 -26.65 5.54
N LYS A 194 5.87 -25.69 5.64
CA LYS A 194 5.10 -25.43 6.86
C LYS A 194 4.20 -26.62 7.22
N GLU A 195 3.55 -27.22 6.22
CA GLU A 195 2.71 -28.41 6.41
C GLU A 195 3.55 -29.62 6.84
N ASN A 196 4.69 -29.87 6.18
CA ASN A 196 5.64 -30.91 6.55
C ASN A 196 6.17 -30.74 7.99
N LEU A 197 6.47 -29.50 8.39
CA LEU A 197 6.94 -29.20 9.74
C LEU A 197 5.83 -29.42 10.78
N ALA A 198 4.58 -29.08 10.46
CA ALA A 198 3.43 -29.34 11.31
C ALA A 198 3.18 -30.85 11.48
N GLU A 199 3.29 -31.63 10.41
CA GLU A 199 3.16 -33.09 10.45
C GLU A 199 4.30 -33.71 11.29
N LEU A 200 5.54 -33.27 11.09
CA LEU A 200 6.68 -33.74 11.86
C LEU A 200 6.51 -33.42 13.35
N ASN A 201 6.07 -32.21 13.68
CA ASN A 201 5.81 -31.81 15.06
C ASN A 201 4.68 -32.65 15.68
N SER A 202 3.64 -32.97 14.91
CA SER A 202 2.57 -33.89 15.36
C SER A 202 3.11 -35.29 15.66
N LYS A 203 3.97 -35.84 14.79
CA LYS A 203 4.63 -37.15 15.00
C LYS A 203 5.51 -37.13 16.24
N TYR A 204 6.30 -36.07 16.43
CA TYR A 204 7.17 -35.90 17.58
C TYR A 204 6.38 -35.84 18.89
N ASN A 205 5.29 -35.06 18.94
CA ASN A 205 4.43 -34.97 20.12
C ASN A 205 3.76 -36.31 20.44
N LYS A 206 3.32 -37.08 19.43
CA LYS A 206 2.79 -38.44 19.65
C LYS A 206 3.83 -39.36 20.29
N LEU A 207 5.09 -39.30 19.82
CA LEU A 207 6.17 -40.09 20.38
C LEU A 207 6.46 -39.71 21.84
N ILE A 208 6.46 -38.41 22.16
CA ILE A 208 6.64 -37.95 23.55
C ILE A 208 5.55 -38.52 24.46
N ILE A 209 4.28 -38.42 24.05
CA ILE A 209 3.16 -38.93 24.84
C ILE A 209 3.31 -40.45 25.05
N GLN A 210 3.64 -41.21 24.01
CA GLN A 210 3.89 -42.65 24.12
C GLN A 210 5.02 -42.97 25.09
N MET A 211 6.14 -42.25 25.02
CA MET A 211 7.26 -42.44 25.95
C MET A 211 6.89 -42.11 27.40
N GLU A 212 6.05 -41.10 27.61
CA GLU A 212 5.54 -40.75 28.95
C GLU A 212 4.60 -41.84 29.49
N GLU A 213 3.71 -42.38 28.66
CA GLU A 213 2.84 -43.51 29.01
C GLU A 213 3.65 -44.76 29.36
N GLU A 214 4.61 -45.14 28.52
CA GLU A 214 5.51 -46.28 28.78
C GLU A 214 6.30 -46.09 30.08
N ARG A 215 6.76 -44.87 30.36
CA ARG A 215 7.46 -44.56 31.62
C ARG A 215 6.56 -44.79 32.84
N VAL A 216 5.29 -44.42 32.77
CA VAL A 216 4.33 -44.66 33.86
C VAL A 216 4.13 -46.16 34.09
N ILE A 217 3.92 -46.93 33.02
CA ILE A 217 3.78 -48.39 33.10
C ILE A 217 5.00 -49.03 33.75
N LEU A 218 6.21 -48.62 33.34
CA LEU A 218 7.46 -49.13 33.93
C LEU A 218 7.61 -48.79 35.42
N LEU A 219 7.10 -47.63 35.86
CA LEU A 219 7.11 -47.27 37.28
C LEU A 219 6.13 -48.14 38.08
N GLU A 220 4.92 -48.37 37.57
CA GLU A 220 3.94 -49.25 38.21
C GLU A 220 4.46 -50.69 38.32
N ASP A 221 5.07 -51.23 37.27
CA ASP A 221 5.63 -52.58 37.26
C ASP A 221 6.81 -52.70 38.23
N LYS A 222 7.65 -51.66 38.33
CA LYS A 222 8.71 -51.59 39.33
C LYS A 222 8.16 -51.62 40.75
N GLU A 223 7.09 -50.88 41.04
CA GLU A 223 6.45 -50.89 42.36
C GLU A 223 5.84 -52.26 42.70
N LYS A 224 5.13 -52.89 41.76
CA LYS A 224 4.62 -54.26 41.91
C LYS A 224 5.74 -55.25 42.21
N LEU A 225 6.84 -55.18 41.47
CA LEU A 225 7.99 -56.05 41.64
C LEU A 225 8.67 -55.85 43.00
N LEU A 226 8.75 -54.61 43.49
CA LEU A 226 9.22 -54.30 44.84
C LEU A 226 8.29 -54.88 45.91
N GLY A 227 6.97 -54.83 45.69
CA GLY A 227 5.97 -55.48 46.54
C GLY A 227 6.19 -57.00 46.61
N HIS A 228 6.29 -57.66 45.45
CA HIS A 228 6.57 -59.11 45.37
C HIS A 228 7.90 -59.47 46.06
N LYS A 229 8.94 -58.66 45.87
CA LYS A 229 10.24 -58.86 46.53
C LYS A 229 10.10 -58.85 48.06
N LYS A 230 9.32 -57.94 48.64
CA LYS A 230 9.08 -57.88 50.09
C LYS A 230 8.39 -59.14 50.60
N VAL A 231 7.30 -59.55 49.95
CA VAL A 231 6.55 -60.77 50.30
C VAL A 231 7.46 -62.00 50.25
N LEU A 232 8.29 -62.11 49.21
CA LEU A 232 9.22 -63.23 49.07
C LEU A 232 10.26 -63.25 50.21
N ILE A 233 10.79 -62.09 50.58
CA ILE A 233 11.74 -61.96 51.70
C ILE A 233 11.08 -62.41 53.01
N GLU A 234 9.86 -61.94 53.30
CA GLU A 234 9.10 -62.32 54.50
C GLU A 234 8.86 -63.84 54.55
N GLU A 235 8.45 -64.44 53.43
CA GLU A 235 8.21 -65.88 53.36
C GLU A 235 9.50 -66.69 53.53
N VAL A 236 10.62 -66.24 52.96
CA VAL A 236 11.93 -66.87 53.18
C VAL A 236 12.32 -66.82 54.66
N TYR A 237 12.11 -65.69 55.35
CA TYR A 237 12.38 -65.61 56.79
C TYR A 237 11.45 -66.51 57.61
N ARG A 238 10.16 -66.58 57.26
CA ARG A 238 9.19 -67.47 57.90
C ARG A 238 9.59 -68.94 57.76
N LEU A 239 9.93 -69.36 56.55
CA LEU A 239 10.39 -70.73 56.26
C LEU A 239 11.70 -71.05 56.98
N ARG A 240 12.66 -70.12 57.02
CA ARG A 240 13.90 -70.29 57.80
C ARG A 240 13.60 -70.50 59.28
N GLY A 241 12.69 -69.72 59.86
CA GLY A 241 12.26 -69.90 61.26
C GLY A 241 11.66 -71.29 61.52
N LEU A 242 10.79 -71.76 60.62
CA LEU A 242 10.22 -73.11 60.66
C LEU A 242 11.29 -74.21 60.57
N VAL A 243 12.24 -74.07 59.64
CA VAL A 243 13.35 -75.02 59.48
C VAL A 243 14.18 -75.08 60.76
N SER A 244 14.59 -73.93 61.33
CA SER A 244 15.35 -73.90 62.58
C SER A 244 14.60 -74.52 63.76
N GLN A 245 13.28 -74.34 63.84
CA GLN A 245 12.45 -75.03 64.85
C GLN A 245 12.43 -76.54 64.65
N MET A 246 12.28 -77.01 63.41
CA MET A 246 12.33 -78.44 63.09
C MET A 246 13.69 -79.05 63.41
N GLU A 247 14.78 -78.36 63.10
CA GLU A 247 16.14 -78.78 63.47
C GLU A 247 16.31 -78.88 64.99
N GLY A 248 15.81 -77.90 65.74
CA GLY A 248 15.79 -77.94 67.21
C GLY A 248 15.01 -79.14 67.77
N ASN A 249 13.80 -79.37 67.24
CA ASN A 249 12.97 -80.52 67.63
C ASN A 249 13.65 -81.86 67.30
N GLN A 250 14.30 -81.96 66.13
CA GLN A 250 15.04 -83.15 65.73
C GLN A 250 16.24 -83.41 66.64
N ASN A 251 16.97 -82.36 67.03
CA ASN A 251 18.09 -82.48 67.96
C ASN A 251 17.62 -82.93 69.35
N ASN A 252 16.54 -82.34 69.88
CA ASN A 252 15.94 -82.77 71.15
C ASN A 252 15.49 -84.23 71.09
N TYR A 253 14.88 -84.67 69.99
CA TYR A 253 14.47 -86.06 69.80
C TYR A 253 15.67 -87.02 69.76
N LYS A 254 16.75 -86.67 69.04
CA LYS A 254 18.00 -87.44 69.02
C LYS A 254 18.61 -87.56 70.41
N GLU A 255 18.57 -86.49 71.19
CA GLU A 255 19.10 -86.47 72.56
C GLU A 255 18.25 -87.31 73.52
N ALA A 256 16.92 -87.24 73.42
CA ALA A 256 16.01 -88.12 74.16
C ALA A 256 16.25 -89.61 73.83
N LEU A 257 16.41 -89.95 72.54
CA LEU A 257 16.78 -91.31 72.12
C LEU A 257 18.13 -91.73 72.70
N ARG A 258 19.12 -90.83 72.73
CA ARG A 258 20.44 -91.10 73.33
C ARG A 258 20.30 -91.38 74.83
N GLN A 259 19.57 -90.57 75.57
CA GLN A 259 19.31 -90.77 77.00
C GLN A 259 18.59 -92.10 77.26
N MET A 260 17.59 -92.44 76.46
CA MET A 260 16.86 -93.69 76.56
C MET A 260 17.74 -94.91 76.25
N LYS A 261 18.62 -94.80 75.25
CA LYS A 261 19.63 -95.82 74.96
C LYS A 261 20.58 -96.02 76.16
N THR A 262 21.12 -94.94 76.72
CA THR A 262 21.98 -95.01 77.91
C THR A 262 21.22 -95.62 79.10
N PHE A 263 19.95 -95.27 79.30
CA PHE A 263 19.12 -95.88 80.32
C PHE A 263 18.97 -97.39 80.11
N MET A 264 18.64 -97.83 78.88
CA MET A 264 18.53 -99.25 78.57
C MET A 264 19.86 -100.01 78.73
N GLU A 265 20.99 -99.38 78.45
CA GLU A 265 22.32 -99.96 78.69
C GLU A 265 22.66 -100.05 80.19
N CYS A 266 22.20 -99.10 81.01
CA CYS A 266 22.35 -99.14 82.47
C CYS A 266 21.38 -100.12 83.15
N VAL A 267 20.23 -100.41 82.52
CA VAL A 267 19.36 -101.52 82.90
C VAL A 267 19.98 -102.80 82.34
N GLU A 268 21.11 -103.22 82.91
CA GLU A 268 21.51 -104.61 82.86
C GLU A 268 20.37 -105.42 83.46
N VAL A 269 19.62 -106.09 82.58
CA VAL A 269 18.63 -107.08 82.94
C VAL A 269 19.37 -108.14 83.75
N LYS A 270 19.22 -108.14 85.08
CA LYS A 270 19.52 -109.32 85.88
C LYS A 270 18.67 -110.44 85.30
N SER A 271 19.33 -111.39 84.65
CA SER A 271 18.71 -112.65 84.23
C SER A 271 18.12 -113.31 85.47
N ILE A 272 16.79 -113.42 85.50
CA ILE A 272 16.05 -114.37 86.33
C ILE A 272 15.51 -115.43 85.38
#